data_AF-A0A3L7PAW1-F1
#
_entry.id   AF-A0A3L7PAW1-F1
#
_cell.length_a   1.000
_cell.length_b   1.000
_cell.length_c   1.000
_cell.angle_alpha   90.00
_cell.angle_beta   90.00
_cell.angle_gamma   90.00
#
_symmetry.space_group_name_H-M   'P 1'
#
loop_
_entity.id
_entity.type
_entity.pdbx_description
1 polymer ?
#
loop_
_entity_poly.entity_id
_entity_poly.type
_entity_poly.pdbx_seq_one_letter_code
_entity_poly.pdbx_strand_id
1 'polypeptide(L)'
;MKFRSALLCVCMLVVPAAAMFSHRIPADLRAMMRERFAVAVRSWAGQAGPGKAVETVAAGEPLPAGSGSSGGMLPVADRGPPAVGTTAGAEPRAEELLGRLGAVGLECRPLNGTAGMHVASCSVAIDDSGQLLRVFHASGANPAAATQALCDEVNGWKRRLTDRGRAALTPPSVTGAGAAGQRL
;
A
#
# COMPACT_ATOMS: atom_id res chain seq x y z
N MET A 1 -5.74 -22.71 32.42
CA MET A 1 -6.89 -21.81 32.13
C MET A 1 -6.77 -20.41 32.76
N LYS A 2 -6.03 -20.22 33.86
CA LYS A 2 -5.91 -18.92 34.57
C LYS A 2 -5.16 -17.84 33.76
N PHE A 3 -4.16 -18.22 32.95
CA PHE A 3 -3.35 -17.27 32.17
C PHE A 3 -4.15 -16.56 31.06
N ARG A 4 -4.98 -17.31 30.32
CA ARG A 4 -5.83 -16.73 29.27
C ARG A 4 -6.83 -15.73 29.85
N SER A 5 -7.42 -16.05 30.99
CA SER A 5 -8.33 -15.14 31.70
C SER A 5 -7.63 -13.88 32.20
N ALA A 6 -6.44 -14.02 32.81
CA ALA A 6 -5.64 -12.88 33.26
C ALA A 6 -5.23 -11.95 32.10
N LEU A 7 -4.80 -12.51 30.97
CA LEU A 7 -4.44 -11.74 29.79
C LEU A 7 -5.63 -10.95 29.23
N LEU A 8 -6.82 -11.56 29.18
CA LEU A 8 -8.04 -10.88 28.72
C LEU A 8 -8.46 -9.76 29.67
N CYS A 9 -8.39 -9.97 30.99
CA CYS A 9 -8.66 -8.92 31.98
C CYS A 9 -7.70 -7.73 31.81
N VAL A 10 -6.40 -7.99 31.63
CA VAL A 10 -5.41 -6.92 31.39
C VAL A 10 -5.71 -6.19 30.09
N CYS A 11 -5.98 -6.90 28.98
CA CYS A 11 -6.31 -6.26 27.71
C CYS A 11 -7.58 -5.39 27.79
N MET A 12 -8.62 -5.87 28.48
CA MET A 12 -9.88 -5.15 28.65
C MET A 12 -9.75 -3.91 29.54
N LEU A 13 -8.76 -3.85 30.44
CA LEU A 13 -8.52 -2.67 31.28
C LEU A 13 -7.53 -1.69 30.63
N VAL A 14 -6.46 -2.20 30.03
CA VAL A 14 -5.36 -1.36 29.50
C VAL A 14 -5.77 -0.67 28.21
N VAL A 15 -6.52 -1.32 27.31
CA VAL A 15 -6.91 -0.72 26.02
C VAL A 15 -7.82 0.50 26.20
N PRO A 16 -8.90 0.44 27.01
CA PRO A 16 -9.75 1.61 27.25
C PRO A 16 -9.01 2.74 27.99
N ALA A 17 -8.16 2.39 28.96
CA ALA A 17 -7.35 3.38 29.67
C ALA A 17 -6.38 4.10 28.71
N ALA A 18 -5.67 3.35 27.86
CA ALA A 18 -4.77 3.94 26.86
C ALA A 18 -5.53 4.85 25.87
N ALA A 19 -6.73 4.46 25.46
CA ALA A 19 -7.58 5.28 24.59
C ALA A 19 -8.00 6.60 25.27
N MET A 20 -8.42 6.55 26.55
CA MET A 20 -8.83 7.72 27.32
C MET A 20 -7.66 8.68 27.59
N PHE A 21 -6.47 8.15 27.85
CA PHE A 21 -5.28 8.96 28.16
C PHE A 21 -4.43 9.32 26.93
N SER A 22 -4.78 8.86 25.72
CA SER A 22 -4.04 9.11 24.48
C SER A 22 -3.77 10.61 24.22
N HIS A 23 -4.71 11.49 24.59
CA HIS A 23 -4.59 12.93 24.42
C HIS A 23 -3.63 13.61 25.41
N ARG A 24 -3.26 12.94 26.52
CA ARG A 24 -2.35 13.47 27.55
C ARG A 24 -0.94 12.92 27.47
N ILE A 25 -0.63 11.97 26.59
CA ILE A 25 0.70 11.37 26.52
C ILE A 25 1.60 12.23 25.61
N PRO A 26 2.67 12.85 26.15
CA PRO A 26 3.63 13.63 25.37
C PRO A 26 4.25 12.78 24.25
N ALA A 27 4.57 13.42 23.12
CA ALA A 27 5.14 12.72 21.96
C ALA A 27 6.43 11.97 22.30
N ASP A 28 7.29 12.57 23.13
CA ASP A 28 8.56 11.96 23.57
C ASP A 28 8.36 10.65 24.35
N LEU A 29 7.33 10.62 25.19
CA LEU A 29 7.01 9.46 26.02
C LEU A 29 6.42 8.32 25.19
N ARG A 30 5.68 8.65 24.13
CA ARG A 30 5.20 7.70 23.11
C ARG A 30 6.36 7.12 22.28
N ALA A 31 7.32 7.94 21.88
CA ALA A 31 8.50 7.50 21.13
C ALA A 31 9.35 6.52 21.95
N MET A 32 9.63 6.86 23.21
CA MET A 32 10.40 6.01 24.12
C MET A 32 9.69 4.67 24.39
N MET A 33 8.37 4.67 24.62
CA MET A 33 7.60 3.43 24.81
C MET A 33 7.61 2.54 23.56
N ARG A 34 7.46 3.12 22.38
CA ARG A 34 7.52 2.36 21.11
C ARG A 34 8.87 1.70 20.91
N GLU A 35 9.96 2.42 21.18
CA GLU A 35 11.31 1.88 21.05
C GLU A 35 11.54 0.70 22.01
N ARG A 36 11.15 0.86 23.29
CA ARG A 36 11.25 -0.21 24.30
C ARG A 36 10.39 -1.41 23.95
N PHE A 37 9.16 -1.18 23.46
CA PHE A 37 8.27 -2.25 23.04
C PHE A 37 8.79 -2.97 21.80
N ALA A 38 9.32 -2.25 20.81
CA ALA A 38 9.93 -2.85 19.62
C ALA A 38 11.13 -3.73 19.96
N VAL A 39 11.98 -3.30 20.91
CA VAL A 39 13.10 -4.12 21.41
C VAL A 39 12.60 -5.37 22.10
N ALA A 40 11.59 -5.26 22.98
CA ALA A 40 11.01 -6.39 23.68
C ALA A 40 10.35 -7.39 22.71
N VAL A 41 9.56 -6.90 21.74
CA VAL A 41 8.93 -7.74 20.71
C VAL A 41 9.98 -8.42 19.84
N ARG A 42 11.05 -7.73 19.44
CA ARG A 42 12.15 -8.35 18.67
C ARG A 42 12.89 -9.41 19.48
N SER A 43 13.12 -9.19 20.77
CA SER A 43 13.75 -10.20 21.64
C SER A 43 12.87 -11.44 21.80
N TRP A 44 11.55 -11.27 21.86
CA TRP A 44 10.60 -12.37 21.99
C TRP A 44 10.35 -13.08 20.64
N ALA A 45 10.25 -12.33 19.54
CA ALA A 45 10.08 -12.84 18.19
C ALA A 45 11.35 -13.53 17.66
N GLY A 46 12.53 -13.05 18.05
CA GLY A 46 13.82 -13.70 17.81
C GLY A 46 14.02 -14.97 18.64
N GLN A 47 13.14 -15.23 19.61
CA GLN A 47 13.14 -16.44 20.44
C GLN A 47 12.14 -17.49 19.93
N ALA A 48 11.67 -17.37 18.69
CA ALA A 48 11.24 -18.52 17.90
C ALA A 48 12.49 -19.32 17.49
N GLY A 49 12.88 -20.27 18.33
CA GLY A 49 14.04 -21.12 18.09
C GLY A 49 13.99 -21.88 16.75
N PRO A 50 15.14 -22.37 16.25
CA PRO A 50 15.25 -23.13 15.01
C PRO A 50 14.59 -24.50 15.20
N GLY A 51 13.33 -24.65 14.82
CA GLY A 51 12.59 -25.85 15.20
C GLY A 51 11.24 -26.02 14.52
N LYS A 52 11.19 -25.89 13.19
CA LYS A 52 10.46 -26.75 12.26
C LYS A 52 10.45 -26.06 10.90
N ALA A 53 11.26 -26.59 9.99
CA ALA A 53 11.05 -26.41 8.57
C ALA A 53 9.60 -26.78 8.25
N VAL A 54 8.80 -25.79 7.88
CA VAL A 54 7.57 -26.06 7.13
C VAL A 54 8.04 -26.35 5.72
N GLU A 55 8.21 -27.65 5.51
CA GLU A 55 8.32 -28.30 4.22
C GLU A 55 7.16 -27.83 3.34
N THR A 56 7.49 -27.01 2.35
CA THR A 56 6.62 -26.67 1.24
C THR A 56 6.32 -27.95 0.48
N VAL A 57 5.14 -28.53 0.74
CA VAL A 57 4.57 -29.62 -0.05
C VAL A 57 4.33 -29.10 -1.46
N ALA A 58 5.27 -29.42 -2.35
CA ALA A 58 5.10 -29.34 -3.78
C ALA A 58 4.07 -30.41 -4.20
N ALA A 59 2.85 -29.97 -4.52
CA ALA A 59 1.92 -30.78 -5.28
C ALA A 59 2.35 -30.75 -6.75
N GLY A 60 3.07 -31.80 -7.16
CA GLY A 60 3.48 -32.06 -8.53
C GLY A 60 3.43 -33.57 -8.79
N GLU A 61 2.28 -34.00 -9.30
CA GLU A 61 1.92 -35.38 -9.67
C GLU A 61 2.80 -35.92 -10.82
N PRO A 62 3.40 -37.12 -10.72
CA PRO A 62 4.11 -37.74 -11.83
C PRO A 62 3.19 -38.70 -12.62
N LEU A 63 2.83 -38.30 -13.84
CA LEU A 63 2.22 -39.19 -14.85
C LEU A 63 3.32 -40.00 -15.58
N PRO A 64 3.08 -41.30 -15.86
CA PRO A 64 3.98 -42.12 -16.68
C PRO A 64 3.62 -42.00 -18.16
N ALA A 65 4.56 -41.53 -19.00
CA ALA A 65 4.43 -41.57 -20.45
C ALA A 65 5.44 -42.58 -21.02
N GLY A 66 4.91 -43.73 -21.42
CA GLY A 66 5.60 -44.66 -22.30
C GLY A 66 5.30 -44.37 -23.76
N SER A 67 6.26 -44.78 -24.59
CA SER A 67 6.10 -45.19 -25.99
C SER A 67 6.14 -44.14 -27.10
N GLY A 68 7.06 -44.36 -28.04
CA GLY A 68 6.84 -44.06 -29.46
C GLY A 68 7.83 -43.10 -30.11
N SER A 69 9.01 -43.60 -30.49
CA SER A 69 9.91 -42.97 -31.45
C SER A 69 9.70 -43.58 -32.83
N SER A 70 9.39 -42.77 -33.86
CA SER A 70 9.98 -42.85 -35.21
C SER A 70 9.15 -42.13 -36.28
N GLY A 71 9.86 -41.46 -37.20
CA GLY A 71 9.42 -41.25 -38.58
C GLY A 71 9.01 -39.81 -38.91
N GLY A 72 9.94 -39.04 -39.47
CA GLY A 72 9.73 -37.63 -39.82
C GLY A 72 9.25 -37.38 -41.26
N MET A 73 9.10 -36.10 -41.61
CA MET A 73 9.51 -35.50 -42.90
C MET A 73 9.40 -33.96 -42.80
N LEU A 74 10.36 -33.25 -43.40
CA LEU A 74 10.47 -31.79 -43.57
C LEU A 74 9.32 -31.22 -44.45
N PRO A 75 9.05 -29.89 -44.50
CA PRO A 75 9.86 -28.96 -45.32
C PRO A 75 10.06 -27.52 -44.78
N VAL A 76 10.90 -26.86 -45.56
CA VAL A 76 11.56 -25.55 -45.54
C VAL A 76 10.68 -24.29 -45.60
N ALA A 77 11.29 -23.15 -45.23
CA ALA A 77 10.91 -21.73 -45.41
C ALA A 77 9.78 -21.23 -44.49
N ASP A 78 9.91 -20.13 -43.74
CA ASP A 78 10.31 -18.81 -44.21
C ASP A 78 10.85 -17.94 -43.05
N ARG A 79 11.90 -17.16 -43.31
CA ARG A 79 12.48 -16.19 -42.37
C ARG A 79 11.63 -14.91 -42.40
N GLY A 80 10.58 -14.88 -41.60
CA GLY A 80 9.96 -13.62 -41.18
C GLY A 80 10.70 -13.05 -39.97
N PRO A 81 11.24 -11.82 -40.00
CA PRO A 81 11.75 -11.19 -38.78
C PRO A 81 10.59 -11.04 -37.78
N PRO A 82 10.81 -11.23 -36.46
CA PRO A 82 9.83 -10.79 -35.49
C PRO A 82 9.67 -9.29 -35.68
N ALA A 83 8.46 -8.86 -36.04
CA ALA A 83 8.07 -7.47 -36.02
C ALA A 83 8.45 -6.92 -34.64
N VAL A 84 9.51 -6.11 -34.65
CA VAL A 84 9.87 -5.22 -33.55
C VAL A 84 8.66 -4.32 -33.38
N GLY A 85 7.79 -4.70 -32.44
CA GLY A 85 6.69 -3.89 -31.96
C GLY A 85 7.30 -2.67 -31.28
N THR A 86 7.57 -1.67 -32.12
CA THR A 86 7.47 -0.24 -31.87
C THR A 86 7.52 0.15 -30.39
N THR A 87 8.72 0.56 -29.96
CA THR A 87 8.90 1.62 -28.97
C THR A 87 8.17 2.88 -29.45
N ALA A 88 6.86 2.93 -29.24
CA ALA A 88 6.02 4.11 -29.43
C ALA A 88 5.91 4.80 -28.08
N GLY A 89 6.46 6.01 -27.99
CA GLY A 89 6.27 7.00 -26.91
C GLY A 89 5.88 6.40 -25.57
N ALA A 90 6.88 5.97 -24.80
CA ALA A 90 6.68 5.37 -23.49
C ALA A 90 6.08 6.40 -22.52
N GLU A 91 4.76 6.52 -22.54
CA GLU A 91 4.00 7.01 -21.39
C GLU A 91 4.53 6.25 -20.18
N PRO A 92 5.01 6.95 -19.13
CA PRO A 92 5.58 6.30 -17.98
C PRO A 92 4.51 5.35 -17.42
N ARG A 93 4.86 4.05 -17.32
CA ARG A 93 3.93 3.04 -16.80
C ARG A 93 3.40 3.52 -15.46
N ALA A 94 2.10 3.37 -15.20
CA ALA A 94 1.45 3.90 -14.00
C ALA A 94 2.16 3.48 -12.69
N GLU A 95 2.82 2.32 -12.68
CA GLU A 95 3.69 1.83 -11.62
C GLU A 95 4.90 2.73 -11.35
N GLU A 96 5.58 3.20 -12.42
CA GLU A 96 6.70 4.13 -12.33
C GLU A 96 6.25 5.51 -11.82
N LEU A 97 5.09 5.97 -12.29
CA LEU A 97 4.47 7.20 -11.78
C LEU A 97 4.16 7.10 -10.28
N LEU A 98 3.56 5.99 -9.84
CA LEU A 98 3.32 5.73 -8.42
C LEU A 98 4.61 5.71 -7.61
N GLY A 99 5.68 5.10 -8.14
CA GLY A 99 7.01 5.13 -7.53
C GLY A 99 7.55 6.56 -7.36
N ARG A 100 7.44 7.39 -8.39
CA ARG A 100 7.80 8.83 -8.33
C ARG A 100 6.95 9.63 -7.34
N LEU A 101 5.72 9.19 -7.10
CA LEU A 101 4.82 9.79 -6.11
C LEU A 101 5.13 9.36 -4.67
N GLY A 102 6.09 8.47 -4.46
CA GLY A 102 6.44 7.93 -3.14
C GLY A 102 5.47 6.86 -2.66
N ALA A 103 4.77 6.20 -3.59
CA ALA A 103 3.93 5.05 -3.26
C ALA A 103 4.80 3.83 -2.95
N VAL A 104 4.44 3.09 -1.89
CA VAL A 104 5.07 1.86 -1.45
C VAL A 104 4.03 0.76 -1.30
N GLY A 105 4.47 -0.49 -1.48
CA GLY A 105 3.59 -1.66 -1.34
C GLY A 105 2.45 -1.69 -2.35
N LEU A 106 2.75 -1.43 -3.63
CA LEU A 106 1.78 -1.57 -4.71
C LEU A 106 1.38 -3.04 -4.86
N GLU A 107 0.08 -3.30 -4.77
CA GLU A 107 -0.50 -4.63 -4.92
C GLU A 107 -1.72 -4.56 -5.83
N CYS A 108 -1.78 -5.43 -6.85
CA CYS A 108 -2.95 -5.55 -7.72
C CYS A 108 -3.41 -7.00 -7.74
N ARG A 109 -4.68 -7.23 -7.39
CA ARG A 109 -5.29 -8.57 -7.30
C ARG A 109 -6.63 -8.60 -8.03
N PRO A 110 -7.02 -9.74 -8.61
CA PRO A 110 -8.36 -9.91 -9.14
C PRO A 110 -9.39 -9.84 -8.00
N LEU A 111 -10.52 -9.19 -8.23
CA LEU A 111 -11.61 -9.07 -7.28
C LEU A 111 -12.54 -10.29 -7.40
N ASN A 112 -12.51 -11.15 -6.38
CA ASN A 112 -13.36 -12.33 -6.33
C ASN A 112 -14.85 -11.93 -6.35
N GLY A 113 -15.62 -12.53 -7.25
CA GLY A 113 -17.07 -12.30 -7.36
C GLY A 113 -17.49 -11.31 -8.45
N THR A 114 -16.57 -10.70 -9.19
CA THR A 114 -16.91 -9.91 -10.39
C THR A 114 -15.94 -10.21 -11.52
N ALA A 115 -16.43 -10.83 -12.60
CA ALA A 115 -15.60 -11.26 -13.72
C ALA A 115 -14.82 -10.09 -14.32
N GLY A 116 -13.50 -10.22 -14.37
CA GLY A 116 -12.59 -9.23 -14.98
C GLY A 116 -12.21 -8.04 -14.08
N MET A 117 -12.85 -7.84 -12.93
CA MET A 117 -12.49 -6.71 -12.06
C MET A 117 -11.18 -6.96 -11.31
N HIS A 118 -10.37 -5.92 -11.22
CA HIS A 118 -9.12 -5.90 -10.47
C HIS A 118 -9.17 -4.78 -9.43
N VAL A 119 -8.55 -5.01 -8.28
CA VAL A 119 -8.34 -4.00 -7.24
C VAL A 119 -6.84 -3.78 -7.09
N ALA A 120 -6.42 -2.53 -7.18
CA ALA A 120 -5.07 -2.08 -6.91
C ALA A 120 -5.04 -1.29 -5.60
N SER A 121 -4.01 -1.49 -4.79
CA SER A 121 -3.78 -0.76 -3.54
C SER A 121 -2.34 -0.32 -3.42
N CYS A 122 -2.10 0.83 -2.79
CA CYS A 122 -0.76 1.30 -2.44
C CYS A 122 -0.80 2.16 -1.18
N SER A 123 0.35 2.36 -0.54
CA SER A 123 0.51 3.27 0.59
C SER A 123 1.39 4.46 0.21
N VAL A 124 1.05 5.67 0.64
CA VAL A 124 1.85 6.88 0.40
C VAL A 124 2.13 7.58 1.72
N ALA A 125 3.37 8.03 1.93
CA ALA A 125 3.73 8.79 3.12
C ALA A 125 2.97 10.14 3.18
N ILE A 126 2.42 10.45 4.36
CA ILE A 126 1.73 11.70 4.67
C ILE A 126 2.73 12.73 5.20
N ASP A 127 3.79 12.27 5.85
CA ASP A 127 4.82 13.09 6.47
C ASP A 127 6.23 12.74 5.96
N ASP A 128 7.18 13.65 6.19
CA ASP A 128 8.57 13.48 5.77
C ASP A 128 9.28 12.35 6.55
N SER A 129 8.71 11.95 7.69
CA SER A 129 9.24 10.86 8.52
C SER A 129 8.90 9.48 7.95
N GLY A 130 7.94 9.38 7.03
CA GLY A 130 7.42 8.12 6.52
C GLY A 130 6.68 7.28 7.57
N GLN A 131 6.42 7.82 8.77
CA GLN A 131 5.74 7.09 9.84
C GLN A 131 4.23 7.06 9.67
N LEU A 132 3.68 8.08 9.00
CA LEU A 132 2.26 8.14 8.70
C LEU A 132 2.05 7.75 7.24
N LEU A 133 1.46 6.58 7.01
CA LEU A 133 1.11 6.10 5.68
C LEU A 133 -0.40 6.25 5.44
N ARG A 134 -0.77 6.74 4.26
CA ARG A 134 -2.15 6.72 3.76
C ARG A 134 -2.30 5.61 2.74
N VAL A 135 -3.25 4.72 2.98
CA VAL A 135 -3.60 3.64 2.05
C VAL A 135 -4.62 4.14 1.03
N PHE A 136 -4.38 3.81 -0.24
CA PHE A 136 -5.27 4.05 -1.37
C PHE A 136 -5.70 2.72 -1.96
N HIS A 137 -6.91 2.68 -2.51
CA HIS A 137 -7.46 1.54 -3.20
C HIS A 137 -8.28 2.03 -4.39
N ALA A 138 -8.10 1.41 -5.54
CA ALA A 138 -8.90 1.68 -6.73
C ALA A 138 -9.22 0.37 -7.43
N SER A 139 -10.32 0.33 -8.17
CA SER A 139 -10.74 -0.84 -8.93
C SER A 139 -10.91 -0.50 -10.41
N GLY A 140 -10.75 -1.50 -11.27
CA GLY A 140 -10.88 -1.34 -12.71
C GLY A 140 -11.17 -2.65 -13.43
N ALA A 141 -11.66 -2.55 -14.67
CA ALA A 141 -12.04 -3.70 -15.50
C ALA A 141 -10.85 -4.58 -15.97
N ASN A 142 -9.62 -4.15 -15.69
CA ASN A 142 -8.38 -4.85 -15.97
C ASN A 142 -7.28 -4.28 -15.04
N PRO A 143 -6.12 -4.92 -14.88
CA PRO A 143 -5.10 -4.47 -13.93
C PRO A 143 -4.54 -3.08 -14.28
N ALA A 144 -4.38 -2.77 -15.57
CA ALA A 144 -3.87 -1.47 -16.00
C ALA A 144 -4.83 -0.33 -15.64
N ALA A 145 -6.14 -0.53 -15.82
CA ALA A 145 -7.18 0.43 -15.47
C ALA A 145 -7.25 0.65 -13.94
N ALA A 146 -7.11 -0.42 -13.15
CA ALA A 146 -7.09 -0.31 -11.69
C ALA A 146 -5.86 0.48 -11.19
N THR A 147 -4.67 0.21 -11.73
CA THR A 147 -3.44 0.94 -11.39
C THR A 147 -3.48 2.39 -11.86
N GLN A 148 -4.07 2.67 -13.02
CA GLN A 148 -4.25 4.04 -13.52
C GLN A 148 -5.20 4.84 -12.61
N ALA A 149 -6.36 4.27 -12.26
CA ALA A 149 -7.29 4.90 -11.34
C ALA A 149 -6.64 5.19 -9.97
N LEU A 150 -5.80 4.26 -9.49
CA LEU A 150 -5.02 4.46 -8.26
C LEU A 150 -4.04 5.63 -8.38
N CYS A 151 -3.33 5.74 -9.51
CA CYS A 151 -2.41 6.85 -9.80
C CYS A 151 -3.16 8.20 -9.81
N ASP A 152 -4.34 8.27 -10.44
CA ASP A 152 -5.15 9.48 -10.50
C ASP A 152 -5.65 9.91 -9.11
N GLU A 153 -6.07 8.97 -8.27
CA GLU A 153 -6.47 9.23 -6.89
C GLU A 153 -5.33 9.79 -6.03
N VAL A 154 -4.16 9.15 -6.11
CA VAL A 154 -2.97 9.59 -5.37
C VAL A 154 -2.55 10.99 -5.83
N ASN A 155 -2.51 11.24 -7.13
CA ASN A 155 -2.20 12.56 -7.69
C ASN A 155 -3.21 13.63 -7.24
N GLY A 156 -4.50 13.33 -7.30
CA GLY A 156 -5.55 14.22 -6.84
C GLY A 156 -5.43 14.54 -5.35
N TRP A 157 -5.07 13.55 -4.53
CA TRP A 157 -4.82 13.75 -3.12
C TRP A 157 -3.59 14.63 -2.85
N LYS A 158 -2.46 14.40 -3.54
CA LYS A 158 -1.25 15.22 -3.37
C LYS A 158 -1.50 16.67 -3.73
N ARG A 159 -2.21 16.94 -4.84
CA ARG A 159 -2.61 18.30 -5.22
C ARG A 159 -3.41 18.99 -4.09
N ARG A 160 -4.42 18.32 -3.55
CA ARG A 160 -5.22 18.85 -2.42
C ARG A 160 -4.40 19.08 -1.14
N LEU A 161 -3.30 18.36 -0.95
CA LEU A 161 -2.41 18.56 0.19
C LEU A 161 -1.59 19.84 0.00
N THR A 162 -1.02 20.03 -1.20
CA THR A 162 -0.32 21.26 -1.58
C THR A 162 -1.24 22.48 -1.49
N ASP A 163 -2.48 22.37 -1.99
CA ASP A 163 -3.46 23.46 -1.93
C ASP A 163 -3.82 23.84 -0.48
N ARG A 164 -3.97 22.85 0.41
CA ARG A 164 -4.21 23.09 1.84
C ARG A 164 -3.02 23.73 2.53
N GLY A 165 -1.80 23.28 2.23
CA GLY A 165 -0.57 23.91 2.75
C GLY A 165 -0.46 25.37 2.31
N ARG A 166 -0.81 25.68 1.06
CA ARG A 166 -0.81 27.05 0.52
C ARG A 166 -1.90 27.93 1.14
N ALA A 167 -3.10 27.40 1.31
CA ALA A 167 -4.20 28.12 1.94
C ALA A 167 -3.90 28.46 3.41
N ALA A 168 -3.22 27.57 4.14
CA ALA A 168 -2.82 27.82 5.53
C ALA A 168 -1.80 28.97 5.69
N LEU A 169 -1.00 29.24 4.65
CA LEU A 169 -0.02 30.33 4.62
C LEU A 169 -0.58 31.67 4.14
N THR A 170 -1.80 31.68 3.60
CA THR A 170 -2.46 32.91 3.15
C THR A 170 -3.40 33.38 4.26
N PRO A 171 -3.00 34.34 5.12
CA PRO A 171 -3.89 34.83 6.16
C PRO A 171 -5.16 35.40 5.52
N PRO A 172 -6.35 35.20 6.14
CA PRO A 172 -7.56 35.84 5.65
C PRO A 172 -7.29 37.34 5.65
N SER A 173 -7.30 37.94 4.47
CA SER A 173 -7.26 39.39 4.34
C SER A 173 -8.50 39.89 5.07
N VAL A 174 -8.29 40.46 6.26
CA VAL A 174 -9.34 41.18 6.98
C VAL A 174 -9.62 42.41 6.11
N THR A 175 -10.57 42.27 5.19
CA THR A 175 -11.16 43.38 4.47
C THR A 175 -12.03 44.15 5.45
N GLY A 176 -11.37 44.88 6.34
CA GLY A 176 -11.95 45.98 7.08
C GLY A 176 -11.99 47.19 6.15
N ALA A 177 -13.09 47.38 5.45
CA ALA A 177 -13.46 48.66 4.88
C ALA A 177 -14.68 49.17 5.64
N GLY A 178 -14.43 49.72 6.83
CA GLY A 178 -15.32 50.68 7.44
C GLY A 178 -15.17 52.04 6.74
N ALA A 179 -16.24 52.51 6.12
CA ALA A 179 -16.52 53.89 5.74
C ALA A 179 -18.02 53.92 5.37
N ALA A 180 -18.91 54.78 5.85
CA ALA A 180 -18.89 55.97 6.68
C ALA A 180 -20.27 55.98 7.41
N GLY A 181 -20.43 56.50 8.61
CA GLY A 181 -20.36 57.93 8.90
C GLY A 181 -21.65 58.65 8.47
N GLN A 182 -22.42 59.08 9.48
CA GLN A 182 -23.51 60.09 9.46
C GLN A 182 -24.81 59.77 8.70
N ARG A 183 -25.92 59.65 9.44
CA ARG A 183 -27.08 60.54 9.23
C ARG A 183 -27.68 60.95 10.58
N LEU A 184 -27.99 62.25 10.65
CA LEU A 184 -28.58 63.01 11.73
C LEU A 184 -29.90 62.43 12.24
#